data_AF-Q9F8M1-F1
#
_entry.id   AF-Q9F8M1-F1
#
_cell.length_a   1.000
_cell.length_b   1.000
_cell.length_c   1.000
_cell.angle_alpha   90.00
_cell.angle_beta   90.00
_cell.angle_gamma   90.00
#
_symmetry.space_group_name_H-M   'P 1'
#
loop_
_entity.id
_entity.type
_entity.pdbx_description
1 polymer ?
#
loop_
_entity_poly.entity_id
_entity_poly.type
_entity_poly.pdbx_seq_one_letter_code
_entity_poly.pdbx_strand_id
1 'polypeptide(L)'
;ARGYRLKRGLLKGEAEVVGTVFWGDSILPENMEEALKQILSMIKEYNPDLVVAVPAFNAGRYGTACGAVAEAVVKNLGIPAVTGMYPENPGVEMYKKSVYIIATADSAIGMRNAIPKMAALGLKLLKKEEIGTPEQEGYIARGIRKN
;
A
#
# COMPACT_ATOMS: atom_id res chain seq x y z
N ALA A 1 -5.26 10.21 17.69
CA ALA A 1 -4.44 10.40 16.48
C ALA A 1 -5.34 10.81 15.32
N ARG A 2 -5.00 11.84 14.53
CA ARG A 2 -5.79 12.23 13.35
C ARG A 2 -5.55 11.19 12.25
N GLY A 3 -6.47 10.23 12.11
CA GLY A 3 -6.48 9.30 11.00
C GLY A 3 -6.94 9.99 9.73
N TYR A 4 -6.11 9.99 8.68
CA TYR A 4 -6.46 10.55 7.38
C TYR A 4 -7.09 9.46 6.50
N ARG A 5 -8.26 9.74 5.93
CA ARG A 5 -8.99 8.83 5.04
C ARG A 5 -8.76 9.19 3.58
N LEU A 6 -8.70 8.18 2.72
CA LEU A 6 -8.72 8.40 1.27
C LEU A 6 -10.04 9.10 0.90
N LYS A 7 -9.98 10.28 0.26
CA LYS A 7 -11.19 11.03 -0.10
C LYS A 7 -11.90 10.35 -1.26
N ARG A 8 -13.23 10.21 -1.18
CA ARG A 8 -14.11 9.63 -2.22
C ARG A 8 -13.84 10.17 -3.63
N GLY A 9 -13.55 11.47 -3.77
CA GLY A 9 -13.28 12.09 -5.08
C GLY A 9 -12.04 11.56 -5.81
N LEU A 10 -11.09 10.94 -5.11
CA LEU A 10 -9.89 10.36 -5.73
C LEU A 10 -10.16 9.04 -6.44
N LEU A 11 -11.23 8.36 -6.07
CA LEU A 11 -11.66 7.10 -6.68
C LEU A 11 -12.58 7.32 -7.89
N LYS A 12 -12.85 8.58 -8.26
CA LYS A 12 -13.68 8.99 -9.41
C LYS A 12 -15.08 8.34 -9.46
N GLY A 13 -15.62 7.92 -8.30
CA GLY A 13 -16.89 7.20 -8.21
C GLY A 13 -16.82 5.72 -8.62
N GLU A 14 -15.63 5.21 -8.94
CA GLU A 14 -15.41 3.83 -9.40
C GLU A 14 -15.17 2.85 -8.25
N ALA A 15 -14.86 3.38 -7.06
CA ALA A 15 -14.72 2.61 -5.83
C ALA A 15 -15.12 3.46 -4.62
N GLU A 16 -15.41 2.80 -3.51
CA GLU A 16 -15.68 3.45 -2.24
C GLU A 16 -14.76 2.93 -1.12
N VAL A 17 -14.57 3.77 -0.10
CA VAL A 17 -13.81 3.38 1.09
C VAL A 17 -14.77 2.68 2.04
N VAL A 18 -14.68 1.35 2.09
CA VAL A 18 -15.51 0.48 2.95
C VAL A 18 -15.04 0.43 4.40
N GLY A 19 -13.77 0.75 4.66
CA GLY A 19 -13.18 0.69 6.01
C GLY A 19 -11.85 1.41 6.12
N THR A 20 -11.40 1.65 7.36
CA THR A 20 -10.05 2.13 7.64
C THR A 20 -9.57 1.45 8.92
N VAL A 21 -8.53 0.63 8.79
CA VAL A 21 -7.89 -0.04 9.91
C VAL A 21 -6.70 0.80 10.36
N PHE A 22 -6.62 1.10 11.65
CA PHE A 22 -5.48 1.78 12.25
C PHE A 22 -4.60 0.75 12.94
N TRP A 23 -3.36 0.64 12.50
CA TRP A 23 -2.31 -0.08 13.19
C TRP A 23 -1.13 0.87 13.39
N GLY A 24 -0.47 0.79 14.54
CA GLY A 24 0.72 1.58 14.82
C GLY A 24 1.93 1.14 13.98
N ASP A 25 3.01 1.90 14.05
CA ASP A 25 4.32 1.56 13.50
C ASP A 25 5.12 0.57 14.38
N SER A 26 4.48 0.09 15.45
CA SER A 26 5.08 -0.75 16.49
C SER A 26 4.89 -2.25 16.24
N ILE A 27 4.78 -2.67 14.98
CA ILE A 27 4.92 -4.09 14.64
C ILE A 27 6.38 -4.45 14.90
N LEU A 28 6.63 -5.09 16.03
CA LEU A 28 7.95 -5.60 16.39
C LEU A 28 8.17 -6.95 15.70
N PRO A 29 9.41 -7.27 15.27
CA PRO A 29 9.71 -8.54 14.60
C PRO A 29 9.22 -9.78 15.36
N GLU A 30 9.38 -9.79 16.68
CA GLU A 30 8.99 -10.90 17.57
C GLU A 30 7.49 -11.20 17.58
N ASN A 31 6.64 -10.20 17.31
CA ASN A 31 5.19 -10.32 17.33
C ASN A 31 4.57 -10.11 15.95
N MET A 32 5.39 -10.10 14.89
CA MET A 32 4.95 -9.71 13.55
C MET A 32 3.84 -10.63 13.02
N GLU A 33 3.96 -11.94 13.22
CA GLU A 33 2.94 -12.90 12.74
C GLU A 33 1.58 -12.68 13.42
N GLU A 34 1.56 -12.53 14.74
CA GLU A 34 0.32 -12.31 15.49
C GLU A 34 -0.30 -10.95 15.15
N ALA A 35 0.51 -9.89 15.07
CA ALA A 35 0.05 -8.57 14.68
C ALA A 35 -0.56 -8.57 13.28
N LEU A 36 0.08 -9.24 12.31
CA LEU A 36 -0.45 -9.38 10.95
C LEU A 36 -1.76 -10.17 10.94
N LYS A 37 -1.88 -11.26 11.70
CA LYS A 37 -3.14 -12.01 11.81
C LYS A 37 -4.30 -11.14 12.32
N GLN A 38 -4.06 -10.33 13.35
CA GLN A 38 -5.07 -9.42 13.89
C GLN A 38 -5.45 -8.34 12.86
N ILE A 39 -4.47 -7.72 12.21
CA ILE A 39 -4.71 -6.70 11.17
C ILE A 39 -5.50 -7.29 10.01
N LEU A 40 -5.13 -8.48 9.53
CA LEU A 40 -5.83 -9.16 8.45
C LEU A 40 -7.26 -9.53 8.85
N SER A 41 -7.50 -9.94 10.10
CA SER A 41 -8.85 -10.18 10.61
C SER A 41 -9.70 -8.91 10.53
N MET A 42 -9.18 -7.78 11.01
CA MET A 42 -9.87 -6.49 10.95
C MET A 42 -10.13 -6.05 9.50
N ILE A 43 -9.18 -6.27 8.59
CA ILE A 43 -9.34 -5.96 7.17
C ILE A 43 -10.48 -6.80 6.56
N LYS A 44 -10.54 -8.11 6.86
CA LYS A 44 -11.57 -9.02 6.36
C LYS A 44 -12.99 -8.62 6.74
N GLU A 45 -13.19 -8.05 7.93
CA GLU A 45 -14.51 -7.61 8.41
C GLU A 45 -15.16 -6.58 7.48
N TYR A 46 -14.35 -5.80 6.75
CA TYR A 46 -14.85 -4.82 5.78
C TYR A 46 -15.09 -5.40 4.37
N ASN A 47 -14.77 -6.68 4.15
CA ASN A 47 -14.83 -7.37 2.86
C ASN A 47 -14.29 -6.53 1.67
N PRO A 48 -13.04 -6.03 1.72
CA PRO A 48 -12.52 -5.15 0.68
C PRO A 48 -12.04 -5.92 -0.56
N ASP A 49 -12.20 -5.31 -1.72
CA ASP A 49 -11.64 -5.83 -2.98
C ASP A 49 -10.21 -5.31 -3.28
N LEU A 50 -9.77 -4.28 -2.55
CA LEU A 50 -8.46 -3.63 -2.68
C LEU A 50 -8.03 -3.06 -1.34
N VAL A 51 -6.75 -3.19 -0.99
CA VAL A 51 -6.17 -2.50 0.17
C VAL A 51 -5.15 -1.44 -0.27
N VAL A 52 -5.30 -0.24 0.26
CA VAL A 52 -4.30 0.83 0.14
C VAL A 52 -3.62 0.99 1.50
N ALA A 53 -2.39 0.49 1.62
CA ALA A 53 -1.56 0.84 2.77
C ALA A 53 -1.03 2.27 2.54
N VAL A 54 -1.18 3.14 3.54
CA VAL A 54 -0.89 4.57 3.41
C VAL A 54 0.57 4.83 3.03
N PRO A 55 0.89 5.98 2.39
CA PRO A 55 2.26 6.31 2.05
C PRO A 55 3.10 6.49 3.31
N ALA A 56 4.21 5.78 3.39
CA ALA A 56 5.14 5.80 4.51
C ALA A 56 6.30 6.79 4.34
N PHE A 57 6.46 7.40 3.16
CA PHE A 57 7.55 8.35 2.86
C PHE A 57 8.91 7.76 3.25
N ASN A 58 9.79 8.53 3.89
CA ASN A 58 11.07 8.04 4.40
C ASN A 58 11.02 7.51 5.85
N ALA A 59 9.83 7.23 6.39
CA ALA A 59 9.71 6.64 7.73
C ALA A 59 10.04 5.15 7.67
N GLY A 60 11.27 4.77 8.03
CA GLY A 60 11.78 3.40 7.84
C GLY A 60 10.92 2.31 8.49
N ARG A 61 10.72 2.36 9.82
CA ARG A 61 9.90 1.36 10.55
C ARG A 61 8.46 1.31 10.06
N TYR A 62 7.90 2.45 9.69
CA TYR A 62 6.53 2.52 9.19
C TYR A 62 6.42 1.94 7.77
N GLY A 63 7.42 2.19 6.92
CA GLY A 63 7.50 1.62 5.57
C GLY A 63 7.61 0.10 5.60
N THR A 64 8.43 -0.46 6.48
CA THR A 64 8.51 -1.91 6.66
C THR A 64 7.17 -2.50 7.13
N ALA A 65 6.50 -1.83 8.07
CA ALA A 65 5.17 -2.26 8.54
C ALA A 65 4.11 -2.20 7.45
N CYS A 66 4.02 -1.10 6.69
CA CYS A 66 3.08 -0.95 5.57
C CYS A 66 3.34 -1.97 4.46
N GLY A 67 4.60 -2.25 4.16
CA GLY A 67 4.98 -3.28 3.18
C GLY A 67 4.61 -4.69 3.64
N ALA A 68 4.87 -5.02 4.92
CA ALA A 68 4.49 -6.30 5.51
C ALA A 68 2.98 -6.54 5.45
N VAL A 69 2.17 -5.55 5.84
CA VAL A 69 0.70 -5.65 5.78
C VAL A 69 0.22 -5.80 4.35
N ALA A 70 0.73 -4.99 3.41
CA ALA A 70 0.33 -5.08 2.02
C ALA A 70 0.71 -6.43 1.38
N GLU A 71 1.89 -6.95 1.68
CA GLU A 71 2.29 -8.29 1.24
C GLU A 71 1.39 -9.38 1.84
N ALA A 72 1.10 -9.27 3.14
CA ALA A 72 0.25 -10.23 3.83
C ALA A 72 -1.18 -10.23 3.26
N VAL A 73 -1.71 -9.07 2.88
CA VAL A 73 -3.00 -8.97 2.18
C VAL A 73 -2.95 -9.72 0.86
N VAL A 74 -1.95 -9.44 0.01
CA VAL A 74 -1.82 -10.10 -1.30
C VAL A 74 -1.71 -11.62 -1.15
N LYS A 75 -0.86 -12.09 -0.22
CA LYS A 75 -0.60 -13.53 -0.04
C LYS A 75 -1.75 -14.28 0.64
N ASN A 76 -2.38 -13.70 1.66
CA ASN A 76 -3.34 -14.41 2.52
C ASN A 76 -4.81 -14.12 2.20
N LEU A 77 -5.11 -12.96 1.60
CA LEU A 77 -6.47 -12.59 1.22
C LEU A 77 -6.71 -12.74 -0.29
N GLY A 78 -5.65 -12.78 -1.09
CA GLY A 78 -5.75 -12.91 -2.55
C GLY A 78 -6.28 -11.66 -3.26
N ILE A 79 -6.38 -10.53 -2.56
CA ILE A 79 -6.80 -9.24 -3.12
C ILE A 79 -5.59 -8.34 -3.39
N PRO A 80 -5.66 -7.46 -4.40
CA PRO A 80 -4.57 -6.52 -4.66
C PRO A 80 -4.33 -5.59 -3.48
N ALA A 81 -3.07 -5.20 -3.30
CA ALA A 81 -2.67 -4.14 -2.39
C ALA A 81 -1.67 -3.18 -3.05
N VAL A 82 -1.73 -1.91 -2.67
CA VAL A 82 -0.77 -0.88 -3.08
C VAL A 82 -0.31 -0.06 -1.87
N THR A 83 0.92 0.43 -1.92
CA THR A 83 1.49 1.33 -0.90
C THR A 83 2.33 2.42 -1.55
N GLY A 84 2.84 3.36 -0.77
CA GLY A 84 3.74 4.41 -1.23
C GLY A 84 4.92 4.58 -0.30
N MET A 85 6.13 4.70 -0.84
CA MET A 85 7.35 4.89 -0.04
C MET A 85 8.36 5.77 -0.77
N TYR A 86 9.22 6.44 0.00
CA TYR A 86 10.42 7.07 -0.55
C TYR A 86 11.37 5.96 -1.03
N PRO A 87 12.07 6.10 -2.18
CA PRO A 87 12.88 5.02 -2.75
C PRO A 87 13.93 4.40 -1.82
N GLU A 88 14.49 5.20 -0.90
CA GLU A 88 15.48 4.72 0.08
C GLU A 88 14.86 4.12 1.34
N ASN A 89 13.53 4.10 1.45
CA ASN A 89 12.87 3.47 2.59
C ASN A 89 13.18 1.96 2.57
N PRO A 90 13.62 1.36 3.70
CA PRO A 90 13.98 -0.06 3.77
C PRO A 90 12.85 -1.00 3.33
N GLY A 91 11.57 -0.61 3.52
CA GLY A 91 10.43 -1.39 3.06
C GLY A 91 10.37 -1.57 1.54
N VAL A 92 11.01 -0.68 0.76
CA VAL A 92 11.05 -0.79 -0.71
C VAL A 92 11.77 -2.05 -1.13
N GLU A 93 13.01 -2.26 -0.67
CA GLU A 93 13.78 -3.42 -1.09
C GLU A 93 13.15 -4.73 -0.60
N MET A 94 12.57 -4.70 0.60
CA MET A 94 11.91 -5.86 1.20
C MET A 94 10.67 -6.30 0.41
N TYR A 95 9.85 -5.37 -0.09
CA TYR A 95 8.49 -5.69 -0.54
C TYR A 95 8.19 -5.34 -2.01
N LYS A 96 9.06 -4.63 -2.75
CA LYS A 96 8.79 -4.24 -4.15
C LYS A 96 8.53 -5.43 -5.09
N LYS A 97 9.05 -6.62 -4.78
CA LYS A 97 8.78 -7.83 -5.57
C LYS A 97 7.38 -8.37 -5.34
N SER A 98 6.81 -8.17 -4.15
CA SER A 98 5.50 -8.72 -3.78
C SER A 98 4.36 -7.72 -3.98
N VAL A 99 4.63 -6.42 -3.84
CA VAL A 99 3.62 -5.36 -3.82
C VAL A 99 4.05 -4.21 -4.74
N TYR A 100 3.07 -3.53 -5.36
CA TYR A 100 3.33 -2.27 -6.04
C TYR A 100 3.53 -1.13 -5.03
N ILE A 101 4.65 -0.42 -5.14
CA ILE A 101 5.02 0.68 -4.26
C ILE A 101 5.16 1.95 -5.07
N ILE A 102 4.26 2.92 -4.89
CA ILE A 102 4.36 4.25 -5.51
C ILE A 102 5.57 4.99 -4.93
N ALA A 103 6.39 5.58 -5.80
CA ALA A 103 7.48 6.45 -5.38
C ALA A 103 6.90 7.76 -4.81
N THR A 104 7.26 8.07 -3.57
CA THR A 104 6.84 9.30 -2.89
C THR A 104 8.00 10.24 -2.66
N ALA A 105 7.72 11.49 -2.27
CA ALA A 105 8.73 12.35 -1.65
C ALA A 105 9.20 11.76 -0.31
N ASP A 106 10.21 12.38 0.29
CA ASP A 106 10.78 12.01 1.58
C ASP A 106 9.85 12.27 2.78
N SER A 107 8.85 13.13 2.61
CA SER A 107 7.99 13.65 3.66
C SER A 107 6.52 13.79 3.25
N ALA A 108 5.66 13.99 4.25
CA ALA A 108 4.22 14.07 4.12
C ALA A 108 3.74 15.23 3.21
N ILE A 109 4.60 16.22 2.92
CA ILE A 109 4.33 17.29 1.95
C ILE A 109 4.01 16.69 0.57
N GLY A 110 4.64 15.57 0.23
CA GLY A 110 4.41 14.83 -1.02
C GLY A 110 3.07 14.09 -1.11
N MET A 111 2.25 14.07 -0.06
CA MET A 111 0.96 13.36 -0.03
C MET A 111 0.05 13.72 -1.21
N ARG A 112 -0.01 15.02 -1.56
CA ARG A 112 -0.89 15.51 -2.64
C ARG A 112 -0.57 14.87 -4.00
N ASN A 113 0.68 14.44 -4.19
CA ASN A 113 1.13 13.80 -5.43
C ASN A 113 1.11 12.27 -5.33
N ALA A 114 1.43 11.71 -4.16
CA ALA A 114 1.49 10.26 -3.95
C ALA A 114 0.10 9.61 -3.96
N ILE A 115 -0.85 10.18 -3.22
CA ILE A 115 -2.16 9.57 -2.99
C ILE A 115 -2.96 9.39 -4.30
N PRO A 116 -3.05 10.38 -5.22
CA PRO A 116 -3.75 10.18 -6.50
C PRO A 116 -3.15 9.06 -7.36
N LYS A 117 -1.81 8.92 -7.36
CA LYS A 117 -1.12 7.84 -8.09
C LYS A 117 -1.41 6.47 -7.49
N MET A 118 -1.41 6.37 -6.16
CA MET A 118 -1.78 5.14 -5.44
C MET A 118 -3.23 4.74 -5.74
N ALA A 119 -4.16 5.70 -5.72
CA ALA A 119 -5.55 5.45 -6.06
C ALA A 119 -5.72 4.98 -7.52
N ALA A 120 -5.07 5.65 -8.47
CA ALA A 120 -5.13 5.29 -9.88
C ALA A 120 -4.58 3.88 -10.14
N LEU A 121 -3.41 3.54 -9.59
CA LEU A 121 -2.81 2.22 -9.73
C LEU A 121 -3.67 1.14 -9.04
N GLY A 122 -4.20 1.44 -7.85
CA GLY A 122 -5.11 0.56 -7.13
C GLY A 122 -6.37 0.23 -7.94
N LEU A 123 -6.98 1.21 -8.60
CA LEU A 123 -8.13 1.00 -9.47
C LEU A 123 -7.80 0.10 -10.68
N LYS A 124 -6.64 0.29 -11.32
CA LYS A 124 -6.20 -0.58 -12.41
C LYS A 124 -6.03 -2.03 -11.94
N LEU A 125 -5.41 -2.23 -10.78
CA LEU A 125 -5.23 -3.55 -10.18
C LEU A 125 -6.59 -4.22 -9.88
N LEU A 126 -7.53 -3.46 -9.31
CA LEU A 126 -8.88 -3.93 -9.01
C LEU A 126 -9.61 -4.40 -10.28
N LYS A 127 -9.48 -3.63 -11.37
CA LYS A 127 -10.10 -3.94 -12.67
C LYS A 127 -9.33 -4.96 -13.50
N LYS A 128 -8.17 -5.42 -13.02
CA LYS A 128 -7.25 -6.33 -13.74
C LYS A 128 -6.81 -5.75 -15.11
N GLU A 129 -6.66 -4.43 -15.18
CA GLU A 129 -6.11 -3.76 -16.36
C GLU A 129 -4.60 -4.02 -16.49
N GLU A 130 -4.07 -3.82 -17.70
CA GLU A 130 -2.63 -3.88 -17.91
C GLU A 130 -1.94 -2.76 -17.12
N ILE A 131 -0.92 -3.14 -16.34
CA ILE A 131 -0.10 -2.20 -15.59
C ILE A 131 1.10 -1.80 -16.45
N GLY A 132 1.25 -0.50 -16.71
CA GLY A 132 2.32 0.06 -17.50
C GLY A 132 3.69 0.02 -16.81
N THR A 133 4.65 0.73 -17.40
CA THR A 133 6.02 0.81 -16.88
C THR A 133 6.08 1.57 -15.55
N PRO A 134 7.15 1.40 -14.74
CA PRO A 134 7.37 2.19 -13.54
C PRO A 134 7.22 3.70 -13.75
N GLU A 135 7.69 4.21 -14.89
CA GLU A 135 7.65 5.63 -15.25
C GLU A 135 6.23 6.12 -15.54
N GLN A 136 5.41 5.30 -16.21
CA GLN A 136 4.03 5.63 -16.57
C GLN A 136 3.11 5.64 -15.34
N GLU A 137 3.28 4.66 -14.46
CA GLU A 137 2.39 4.44 -13.32
C GLU A 137 2.91 5.09 -12.02
N GLY A 138 4.20 5.42 -11.98
CA GLY A 138 4.87 6.05 -10.83
C GLY A 138 5.22 5.09 -9.69
N TYR A 139 5.24 3.77 -9.93
CA TYR A 139 5.72 2.79 -8.95
C TYR A 139 7.24 2.58 -9.06
N ILE A 140 7.87 2.16 -7.97
CA ILE A 140 9.29 1.84 -7.91
C ILE A 140 9.53 0.53 -8.65
N ALA A 141 10.52 0.51 -9.54
CA ALA A 141 10.86 -0.66 -10.35
C ALA A 141 11.04 -1.92 -9.48
N ARG A 142 10.27 -2.95 -9.81
CA ARG A 142 10.12 -4.15 -8.98
C ARG A 142 11.24 -5.17 -9.15
N GLY A 143 12.09 -5.00 -10.16
CA GLY A 143 13.17 -5.95 -10.49
C GLY A 143 12.66 -7.32 -10.94
N ILE A 144 11.40 -7.42 -11.36
CA ILE A 144 10.79 -8.64 -11.91
C ILE A 144 10.99 -8.60 -13.42
N ARG A 145 11.73 -9.56 -13.97
CA ARG A 145 11.78 -9.77 -15.42
C ARG A 145 10.50 -10.50 -15.82
N LYS A 146 9.70 -9.89 -16.70
CA LYS A 146 8.69 -10.62 -17.45
C LYS A 146 9.42 -11.31 -18.60
N ASN A 147 9.40 -12.64 -18.61
CA ASN A 147 9.84 -13.47 -19.74
C ASN A 147 8.63 -13.79 -20.61
#